data_AF-A0A960SHT0-F1
#
_entry.id   AF-A0A960SHT0-F1
#
_cell.length_a   1.000
_cell.length_b   1.000
_cell.length_c   1.000
_cell.angle_alpha   90.00
_cell.angle_beta   90.00
_cell.angle_gamma   90.00
#
_symmetry.space_group_name_H-M   'P 1'
#
loop_
_entity.id
_entity.type
_entity.pdbx_description
1 polymer ?
#
loop_
_entity_poly.entity_id
_entity_poly.type
_entity_poly.pdbx_seq_one_letter_code
_entity_poly.pdbx_strand_id
1 'polypeptide(L)'
;LNCIGTFGGAVRLNPTSNFTAINCKFSGNSTPTGSGGAIDHENANGSYINCEFSGNQANFGGAVRSVLSSPIFINCTFSGNSANDDGGAVYNIDMANPSFTNCVIWNNRESASTKTTSASVFSVVSSNPTYSHSIIANSGGSADWDGGLGTDLGNNLDVDPLFIDAFNPGVAPSTGGDLRVTTGSPILDAGDYGSYIGNDGPETDLLGNLRLFDDPTVTDSGIGAFLYLDLGCYEGAADFTTPEIESWAVPTDVPVTTNFFEFHLSFSEIVQNLSSGDFHFSIDGNLNFSSLTIESEENGKSYSVTLSGITGAGMVRVSLEEAHDVSDPSGNKVVELTSSDLFYVDPIYTIHYVNALSTKPEVPYNTWKKAATHVQDVIPFSADGDQIWIAAGSYTPGTQREDSFRIKNEISLFGGFIGNEGSLEERIGSGVESILSGDLSSNDESAEDNSENAYQVVSIDDNNPATKKSVLLNSLVIEGGNADSEQVERQTGGGIYNAENLSVENCILRNNFGKMGGAIYSIFANLEMNSTTILGNSANFGAG
;
A
#
# COMPACT_ATOMS: atom_id res chain seq x y z
N LEU A 1 2.05 -3.41 -25.37
CA LEU A 1 0.83 -3.95 -26.04
C LEU A 1 1.31 -4.70 -27.29
N ASN A 2 1.22 -6.03 -27.25
CA ASN A 2 1.87 -6.95 -28.20
C ASN A 2 1.14 -6.98 -29.55
N CYS A 3 1.78 -6.48 -30.60
CA CYS A 3 1.29 -6.60 -31.98
C CYS A 3 1.75 -7.94 -32.57
N ILE A 4 0.82 -8.87 -32.78
CA ILE A 4 1.06 -10.12 -33.51
C ILE A 4 1.07 -9.78 -35.01
N GLY A 5 2.23 -9.39 -35.52
CA GLY A 5 2.52 -9.20 -36.95
C GLY A 5 3.45 -10.30 -37.48
N THR A 6 3.50 -10.48 -38.80
CA THR A 6 4.45 -11.40 -39.44
C THR A 6 5.89 -10.88 -39.46
N PHE A 7 6.14 -9.60 -39.15
CA PHE A 7 7.47 -9.00 -39.12
C PHE A 7 7.49 -7.79 -38.18
N GLY A 8 8.57 -7.61 -37.40
CA GLY A 8 8.81 -6.42 -36.57
C GLY A 8 7.77 -6.26 -35.46
N GLY A 9 7.85 -7.09 -34.40
CA GLY A 9 6.83 -7.13 -33.34
C GLY A 9 6.63 -5.81 -32.60
N ALA A 10 7.62 -4.90 -32.66
CA ALA A 10 7.51 -3.51 -32.24
C ALA A 10 7.60 -2.53 -33.41
N VAL A 11 8.62 -2.65 -34.27
CA VAL A 11 8.90 -1.68 -35.34
C VAL A 11 9.30 -2.40 -36.63
N ARG A 12 8.74 -1.96 -37.76
CA ARG A 12 9.17 -2.33 -39.11
C ARG A 12 9.60 -1.10 -39.90
N LEU A 13 10.80 -1.14 -40.48
CA LEU A 13 11.39 -0.06 -41.25
C LEU A 13 11.47 -0.43 -42.75
N ASN A 14 11.06 0.51 -43.59
CA ASN A 14 11.01 0.40 -45.05
C ASN A 14 11.90 1.48 -45.70
N PRO A 15 12.16 1.47 -47.02
CA PRO A 15 13.18 2.33 -47.64
C PRO A 15 13.03 3.85 -47.49
N THR A 16 11.87 4.32 -47.03
CA THR A 16 11.60 5.74 -46.77
C THR A 16 11.72 6.09 -45.29
N SER A 17 12.05 5.14 -44.42
CA SER A 17 12.17 5.34 -42.98
C SER A 17 13.52 5.98 -42.62
N ASN A 18 13.47 7.00 -41.76
CA ASN A 18 14.63 7.47 -41.01
C ASN A 18 14.30 7.27 -39.53
N PHE A 19 14.99 6.33 -38.87
CA PHE A 19 14.66 5.91 -37.51
C PHE A 19 15.89 5.96 -36.61
N THR A 20 15.74 6.70 -35.50
CA THR A 20 16.73 6.77 -34.43
C THR A 20 16.04 6.46 -33.12
N ALA A 21 16.60 5.54 -32.34
CA ALA A 21 16.20 5.24 -30.97
C ALA A 21 17.38 5.52 -30.04
N ILE A 22 17.13 6.31 -29.00
CA ILE A 22 18.10 6.67 -27.96
C ILE A 22 17.44 6.37 -26.62
N ASN A 23 18.13 5.68 -25.71
CA ASN A 23 17.59 5.33 -24.38
C ASN A 23 16.22 4.65 -24.46
N CYS A 24 16.08 3.65 -25.33
CA CYS A 24 14.82 2.93 -25.55
C CYS A 24 14.94 1.45 -25.15
N LYS A 25 13.86 0.90 -24.61
CA LYS A 25 13.72 -0.53 -24.28
C LYS A 25 12.73 -1.22 -25.21
N PHE A 26 13.19 -2.27 -25.90
CA PHE A 26 12.39 -3.16 -26.74
C PHE A 26 12.34 -4.54 -26.09
N SER A 27 11.36 -4.74 -25.22
CA SER A 27 11.26 -5.96 -24.39
C SER A 27 9.96 -6.73 -24.61
N GLY A 28 10.03 -8.07 -24.58
CA GLY A 28 8.85 -8.94 -24.62
C GLY A 28 8.04 -8.93 -25.93
N ASN A 29 8.64 -8.48 -27.04
CA ASN A 29 7.95 -8.42 -28.33
C ASN A 29 8.02 -9.79 -29.03
N SER A 30 7.00 -10.13 -29.83
CA SER A 30 6.90 -11.46 -30.44
C SER A 30 6.36 -11.44 -31.86
N THR A 31 7.00 -12.21 -32.75
CA THR A 31 6.51 -12.54 -34.10
C THR A 31 6.57 -14.06 -34.32
N PRO A 32 5.58 -14.85 -33.82
CA PRO A 32 5.68 -16.31 -33.72
C PRO A 32 5.84 -17.07 -35.04
N THR A 33 5.47 -16.45 -36.16
CA THR A 33 5.63 -17.02 -37.52
C THR A 33 6.52 -16.16 -38.40
N GLY A 34 7.17 -15.16 -37.80
CA GLY A 34 7.80 -14.03 -38.45
C GLY A 34 9.27 -13.88 -38.14
N SER A 35 9.80 -12.70 -38.42
CA SER A 35 11.19 -12.37 -38.13
C SER A 35 11.31 -10.99 -37.50
N GLY A 36 12.36 -10.81 -36.70
CA GLY A 36 12.60 -9.56 -35.98
C GLY A 36 11.56 -9.38 -34.87
N GLY A 37 11.72 -10.10 -33.76
CA GLY A 37 10.77 -10.09 -32.65
C GLY A 37 10.48 -8.68 -32.14
N ALA A 38 11.50 -7.82 -32.10
CA ALA A 38 11.36 -6.38 -31.86
C ALA A 38 11.39 -5.57 -33.16
N ILE A 39 12.49 -5.67 -33.92
CA ILE A 39 12.76 -4.79 -35.07
C ILE A 39 12.92 -5.59 -36.35
N ASP A 40 12.27 -5.10 -37.41
CA ASP A 40 12.49 -5.59 -38.77
C ASP A 40 12.96 -4.49 -39.71
N HIS A 41 14.14 -4.66 -40.31
CA HIS A 41 14.66 -3.77 -41.36
C HIS A 41 14.51 -4.41 -42.73
N GLU A 42 13.82 -3.72 -43.64
CA GLU A 42 13.69 -4.13 -45.04
C GLU A 42 14.13 -3.00 -45.97
N ASN A 43 15.36 -3.10 -46.47
CA ASN A 43 16.00 -2.11 -47.32
C ASN A 43 15.96 -0.70 -46.69
N ALA A 44 16.16 -0.67 -45.37
CA ALA A 44 16.06 0.49 -44.50
C ALA A 44 17.11 0.42 -43.38
N ASN A 45 17.61 1.56 -42.91
CA ASN A 45 18.58 1.62 -41.82
C ASN A 45 17.94 2.22 -40.57
N GLY A 46 18.47 1.87 -39.41
CA GLY A 46 18.14 2.48 -38.12
C GLY A 46 19.41 2.76 -37.32
N SER A 47 19.36 3.78 -36.47
CA SER A 47 20.41 4.08 -35.48
C SER A 47 19.86 3.82 -34.07
N TYR A 48 20.57 3.01 -33.30
CA TYR A 48 20.17 2.60 -31.96
C TYR A 48 21.33 2.90 -31.01
N ILE A 49 21.09 3.78 -30.06
CA ILE A 49 22.12 4.23 -29.12
C ILE A 49 21.60 4.02 -27.71
N ASN A 50 22.37 3.31 -26.88
CA ASN A 50 21.99 3.02 -25.50
C ASN A 50 20.59 2.37 -25.37
N CYS A 51 20.30 1.38 -26.22
CA CYS A 51 19.03 0.68 -26.24
C CYS A 51 19.13 -0.74 -25.67
N GLU A 52 18.05 -1.21 -25.07
CA GLU A 52 17.90 -2.60 -24.62
C GLU A 52 16.97 -3.38 -25.57
N PHE A 53 17.39 -4.58 -25.97
CA PHE A 53 16.60 -5.55 -26.72
C PHE A 53 16.53 -6.85 -25.92
N SER A 54 15.45 -7.06 -25.17
CA SER A 54 15.38 -8.17 -24.21
C SER A 54 14.14 -9.04 -24.33
N GLY A 55 14.30 -10.35 -24.08
CA GLY A 55 13.16 -11.26 -23.96
C GLY A 55 12.24 -11.27 -25.19
N ASN A 56 12.72 -10.96 -26.39
CA ASN A 56 11.91 -10.96 -27.60
C ASN A 56 11.88 -12.34 -28.27
N GLN A 57 10.86 -12.65 -29.06
CA GLN A 57 10.70 -13.94 -29.74
C GLN A 57 10.36 -13.80 -31.23
N ALA A 58 10.98 -14.62 -32.07
CA ALA A 58 10.61 -14.77 -33.49
C ALA A 58 10.97 -16.17 -34.03
N ASN A 59 10.70 -16.44 -35.32
CA ASN A 59 11.31 -17.60 -35.98
C ASN A 59 12.77 -17.34 -36.35
N PHE A 60 13.06 -16.15 -36.88
CA PHE A 60 14.40 -15.69 -37.24
C PHE A 60 14.69 -14.33 -36.62
N GLY A 61 15.85 -14.16 -35.99
CA GLY A 61 16.20 -12.88 -35.38
C GLY A 61 15.29 -12.59 -34.20
N GLY A 62 15.52 -13.27 -33.07
CA GLY A 62 14.64 -13.19 -31.89
C GLY A 62 14.38 -11.75 -31.44
N ALA A 63 15.36 -10.85 -31.60
CA ALA A 63 15.17 -9.41 -31.47
C ALA A 63 15.10 -8.69 -32.84
N VAL A 64 16.10 -8.87 -33.70
CA VAL A 64 16.29 -8.05 -34.90
C VAL A 64 16.44 -8.91 -36.15
N ARG A 65 15.72 -8.53 -37.22
CA ARG A 65 16.04 -8.94 -38.58
C ARG A 65 16.54 -7.75 -39.41
N SER A 66 17.53 -8.01 -40.27
CA SER A 66 17.96 -7.06 -41.29
C SER A 66 18.07 -7.69 -42.68
N VAL A 67 17.50 -7.01 -43.69
CA VAL A 67 17.53 -7.39 -45.12
C VAL A 67 17.96 -6.20 -45.96
N LEU A 68 19.02 -6.32 -46.75
CA LEU A 68 19.55 -5.21 -47.58
C LEU A 68 19.76 -3.92 -46.77
N SER A 69 20.19 -4.06 -45.51
CA SER A 69 20.18 -3.02 -44.49
C SER A 69 21.49 -2.99 -43.70
N SER A 70 21.93 -1.81 -43.27
CA SER A 70 23.13 -1.60 -42.46
C SER A 70 22.82 -0.73 -41.24
N PRO A 71 21.99 -1.21 -40.29
CA PRO A 71 21.70 -0.47 -39.08
C PRO A 71 22.91 -0.39 -38.13
N ILE A 72 22.93 0.65 -37.31
CA ILE A 72 24.03 0.94 -36.38
C ILE A 72 23.53 0.74 -34.95
N PHE A 73 24.24 -0.07 -34.19
CA PHE A 73 24.01 -0.30 -32.76
C PHE A 73 25.22 0.17 -31.97
N ILE A 74 25.00 1.13 -31.10
CA ILE A 74 26.03 1.67 -30.22
C ILE A 74 25.54 1.52 -28.79
N ASN A 75 26.35 0.89 -27.97
CA ASN A 75 26.10 0.79 -26.54
C ASN A 75 24.78 0.08 -26.20
N CYS A 76 24.39 -0.90 -27.00
CA CYS A 76 23.13 -1.62 -26.86
C CYS A 76 23.31 -2.99 -26.22
N THR A 77 22.31 -3.46 -25.48
CA THR A 77 22.30 -4.80 -24.88
C THR A 77 21.22 -5.68 -25.49
N PHE A 78 21.58 -6.89 -25.93
CA PHE A 78 20.71 -7.92 -26.46
C PHE A 78 20.78 -9.16 -25.57
N SER A 79 19.71 -9.44 -24.82
CA SER A 79 19.70 -10.57 -23.87
C SER A 79 18.35 -11.27 -23.75
N GLY A 80 18.36 -12.59 -23.55
CA GLY A 80 17.14 -13.36 -23.35
C GLY A 80 16.24 -13.48 -24.58
N ASN A 81 16.70 -13.10 -25.77
CA ASN A 81 15.91 -13.22 -27.00
C ASN A 81 15.92 -14.66 -27.50
N SER A 82 14.83 -15.10 -28.14
CA SER A 82 14.68 -16.46 -28.65
C SER A 82 14.23 -16.49 -30.11
N ALA A 83 14.99 -17.19 -30.95
CA ALA A 83 14.59 -17.61 -32.28
C ALA A 83 14.28 -19.11 -32.30
N ASN A 84 13.28 -19.52 -33.08
CA ASN A 84 12.99 -20.94 -33.28
C ASN A 84 13.99 -21.62 -34.21
N ASP A 85 14.52 -20.90 -35.21
CA ASP A 85 15.37 -21.45 -36.26
C ASP A 85 16.80 -20.87 -36.26
N ASP A 86 17.00 -19.58 -36.59
CA ASP A 86 18.34 -18.97 -36.67
C ASP A 86 18.37 -17.53 -36.11
N GLY A 87 19.51 -17.13 -35.56
CA GLY A 87 19.72 -15.76 -35.07
C GLY A 87 18.95 -15.48 -33.79
N GLY A 88 19.37 -16.06 -32.67
CA GLY A 88 18.67 -15.94 -31.38
C GLY A 88 18.47 -14.48 -30.95
N ALA A 89 19.44 -13.59 -31.18
CA ALA A 89 19.21 -12.14 -31.14
C ALA A 89 19.03 -11.53 -32.53
N VAL A 90 20.01 -11.72 -33.43
CA VAL A 90 20.05 -11.01 -34.72
C VAL A 90 20.14 -11.97 -35.90
N TYR A 91 19.36 -11.71 -36.94
CA TYR A 91 19.38 -12.44 -38.21
C TYR A 91 19.60 -11.49 -39.40
N ASN A 92 20.70 -11.67 -40.11
CA ASN A 92 21.11 -10.85 -41.26
C ASN A 92 21.05 -11.64 -42.56
N ILE A 93 20.35 -11.10 -43.56
CA ILE A 93 20.20 -11.72 -44.88
C ILE A 93 20.32 -10.69 -46.00
N ASP A 94 20.66 -11.15 -47.20
CA ASP A 94 20.68 -10.37 -48.44
C ASP A 94 21.48 -9.07 -48.31
N MET A 95 22.79 -9.16 -48.10
CA MET A 95 23.69 -7.99 -48.01
C MET A 95 23.36 -7.03 -46.86
N ALA A 96 22.78 -7.55 -45.77
CA ALA A 96 22.68 -6.81 -44.53
C ALA A 96 24.03 -6.78 -43.78
N ASN A 97 24.49 -5.58 -43.40
CA ASN A 97 25.79 -5.35 -42.78
C ASN A 97 25.66 -4.41 -41.56
N PRO A 98 24.99 -4.83 -40.47
CA PRO A 98 24.91 -4.00 -39.27
C PRO A 98 26.27 -3.85 -38.59
N SER A 99 26.43 -2.74 -37.85
CA SER A 99 27.62 -2.50 -37.03
C SER A 99 27.26 -2.49 -35.54
N PHE A 100 28.05 -3.17 -34.72
CA PHE A 100 27.92 -3.23 -33.28
C PHE A 100 29.17 -2.67 -32.60
N THR A 101 28.98 -1.63 -31.79
CA THR A 101 30.06 -1.00 -31.02
C THR A 101 29.60 -0.80 -29.59
N ASN A 102 30.44 -1.12 -28.60
CA ASN A 102 30.07 -1.08 -27.18
C ASN A 102 28.87 -1.97 -26.83
N CYS A 103 28.59 -3.01 -27.62
CA CYS A 103 27.38 -3.80 -27.45
C CYS A 103 27.62 -5.03 -26.57
N VAL A 104 26.56 -5.48 -25.91
CA VAL A 104 26.54 -6.77 -25.18
C VAL A 104 25.48 -7.66 -25.82
N ILE A 105 25.88 -8.73 -26.50
CA ILE A 105 25.01 -9.74 -27.12
C ILE A 105 25.23 -11.05 -26.38
N TRP A 106 24.40 -11.32 -25.38
CA TRP A 106 24.63 -12.42 -24.44
C TRP A 106 23.33 -13.15 -24.07
N ASN A 107 23.44 -14.45 -23.74
CA ASN A 107 22.32 -15.27 -23.26
C ASN A 107 21.06 -15.22 -24.16
N ASN A 108 21.26 -15.32 -25.47
CA ASN A 108 20.19 -15.45 -26.45
C ASN A 108 20.08 -16.92 -26.89
N ARG A 109 18.96 -17.32 -27.50
CA ARG A 109 18.62 -18.73 -27.77
C ARG A 109 18.14 -18.94 -29.20
N GLU A 110 18.64 -19.98 -29.83
CA GLU A 110 18.28 -20.42 -31.18
C GLU A 110 18.08 -21.94 -31.16
N SER A 111 17.03 -22.47 -31.80
CA SER A 111 16.70 -23.91 -31.82
C SER A 111 16.88 -24.63 -30.49
N ALA A 112 16.45 -23.99 -29.41
CA ALA A 112 16.58 -24.45 -28.03
C ALA A 112 17.99 -24.48 -27.41
N SER A 113 18.98 -23.83 -28.03
CA SER A 113 20.37 -23.75 -27.59
C SER A 113 20.83 -22.30 -27.37
N THR A 114 21.65 -22.07 -26.35
CA THR A 114 22.34 -20.80 -26.09
C THR A 114 23.84 -20.86 -26.40
N LYS A 115 24.32 -22.00 -26.91
CA LYS A 115 25.76 -22.35 -27.02
C LYS A 115 26.29 -22.31 -28.45
N THR A 116 25.58 -21.64 -29.35
CA THR A 116 25.95 -21.52 -30.77
C THR A 116 26.17 -20.05 -31.10
N THR A 117 27.01 -19.76 -32.09
CA THR A 117 27.12 -18.39 -32.62
C THR A 117 25.79 -17.91 -33.18
N SER A 118 25.01 -18.78 -33.82
CA SER A 118 23.64 -18.49 -34.28
C SER A 118 22.71 -18.06 -33.15
N ALA A 119 22.91 -18.51 -31.90
CA ALA A 119 22.16 -18.02 -30.76
C ALA A 119 22.39 -16.51 -30.51
N SER A 120 23.60 -16.01 -30.78
CA SER A 120 23.90 -14.57 -30.74
C SER A 120 23.49 -13.90 -32.04
N VAL A 121 24.18 -14.23 -33.14
CA VAL A 121 23.96 -13.64 -34.46
C VAL A 121 24.11 -14.71 -35.53
N PHE A 122 23.17 -14.71 -36.47
CA PHE A 122 23.29 -15.45 -37.71
C PHE A 122 23.36 -14.50 -38.90
N SER A 123 24.30 -14.74 -39.80
CA SER A 123 24.44 -14.01 -41.06
C SER A 123 24.58 -14.99 -42.21
N VAL A 124 23.81 -14.80 -43.29
CA VAL A 124 24.05 -15.55 -44.53
C VAL A 124 25.36 -15.08 -45.19
N VAL A 125 25.91 -15.87 -46.09
CA VAL A 125 27.20 -15.61 -46.76
C VAL A 125 27.31 -14.28 -47.52
N SER A 126 26.18 -13.64 -47.88
CA SER A 126 26.16 -12.33 -48.54
C SER A 126 26.17 -11.15 -47.57
N SER A 127 26.07 -11.40 -46.26
CA SER A 127 26.01 -10.44 -45.17
C SER A 127 27.29 -10.49 -44.33
N ASN A 128 27.80 -9.32 -43.93
CA ASN A 128 29.03 -9.23 -43.14
C ASN A 128 28.91 -8.11 -42.10
N PRO A 129 28.31 -8.40 -40.93
CA PRO A 129 28.27 -7.44 -39.83
C PRO A 129 29.66 -7.19 -39.25
N THR A 130 29.84 -6.06 -38.57
CA THR A 130 31.10 -5.66 -37.95
C THR A 130 30.96 -5.44 -36.45
N TYR A 131 31.99 -5.80 -35.69
CA TYR A 131 31.97 -5.72 -34.22
C TYR A 131 33.25 -5.07 -33.70
N SER A 132 33.12 -4.16 -32.73
CA SER A 132 34.26 -3.58 -32.01
C SER A 132 33.90 -3.30 -30.56
N HIS A 133 34.83 -3.48 -29.62
CA HIS A 133 34.63 -3.14 -28.21
C HIS A 133 33.30 -3.69 -27.69
N SER A 134 33.02 -4.97 -27.91
CA SER A 134 31.70 -5.57 -27.60
C SER A 134 31.86 -6.94 -26.96
N ILE A 135 30.88 -7.36 -26.17
CA ILE A 135 30.78 -8.73 -25.66
C ILE A 135 29.79 -9.51 -26.53
N ILE A 136 30.22 -10.62 -27.13
CA ILE A 136 29.37 -11.48 -27.96
C ILE A 136 29.56 -12.94 -27.54
N ALA A 137 28.49 -13.56 -27.06
CA ALA A 137 28.52 -14.96 -26.65
C ALA A 137 28.88 -15.88 -27.80
N ASN A 138 29.76 -16.85 -27.51
CA ASN A 138 30.24 -17.88 -28.43
C ASN A 138 31.11 -17.34 -29.58
N SER A 139 31.59 -16.10 -29.51
CA SER A 139 32.43 -15.49 -30.55
C SER A 139 33.91 -15.86 -30.50
N GLY A 140 34.38 -16.39 -29.37
CA GLY A 140 35.81 -16.57 -29.07
C GLY A 140 36.56 -15.26 -28.74
N GLY A 141 35.89 -14.10 -28.79
CA GLY A 141 36.50 -12.78 -28.65
C GLY A 141 37.50 -12.47 -29.76
N SER A 142 38.09 -11.28 -29.77
CA SER A 142 39.06 -10.89 -30.81
C SER A 142 40.32 -11.77 -30.85
N ALA A 143 40.60 -12.52 -29.78
CA ALA A 143 41.73 -13.43 -29.72
C ALA A 143 41.52 -14.74 -30.52
N ASP A 144 40.28 -15.21 -30.64
CA ASP A 144 39.93 -16.46 -31.31
C ASP A 144 38.60 -16.32 -32.09
N TRP A 145 38.51 -15.23 -32.87
CA TRP A 145 37.27 -14.78 -33.48
C TRP A 145 36.64 -15.81 -34.44
N ASP A 146 35.36 -16.13 -34.22
CA ASP A 146 34.57 -16.90 -35.18
C ASP A 146 34.18 -16.02 -36.38
N GLY A 147 34.90 -16.21 -37.50
CA GLY A 147 34.61 -15.53 -38.76
C GLY A 147 33.21 -15.80 -39.34
N GLY A 148 32.48 -16.79 -38.83
CA GLY A 148 31.07 -17.02 -39.16
C GLY A 148 30.12 -15.94 -38.65
N LEU A 149 30.52 -15.17 -37.62
CA LEU A 149 29.74 -14.04 -37.12
C LEU A 149 29.83 -12.84 -38.05
N GLY A 150 30.99 -12.58 -38.63
CA GLY A 150 31.30 -11.39 -39.42
C GLY A 150 32.73 -10.91 -39.19
N THR A 151 32.94 -9.60 -39.35
CA THR A 151 34.27 -8.98 -39.25
C THR A 151 34.56 -8.46 -37.84
N ASP A 152 35.65 -8.94 -37.26
CA ASP A 152 36.25 -8.38 -36.05
C ASP A 152 37.02 -7.10 -36.35
N LEU A 153 36.65 -6.00 -35.69
CA LEU A 153 37.37 -4.72 -35.72
C LEU A 153 38.18 -4.48 -34.43
N GLY A 154 38.24 -5.46 -33.53
CA GLY A 154 39.10 -5.47 -32.35
C GLY A 154 38.37 -5.23 -31.03
N ASN A 155 39.03 -5.65 -29.94
CA ASN A 155 38.59 -5.49 -28.55
C ASN A 155 37.22 -6.09 -28.24
N ASN A 156 36.84 -7.15 -28.95
CA ASN A 156 35.66 -7.93 -28.62
C ASN A 156 35.99 -9.03 -27.62
N LEU A 157 35.06 -9.32 -26.72
CA LEU A 157 35.20 -10.32 -25.67
C LEU A 157 34.13 -11.41 -25.80
N ASP A 158 34.47 -12.63 -25.39
CA ASP A 158 33.53 -13.75 -25.23
C ASP A 158 33.59 -14.22 -23.78
N VAL A 159 32.92 -13.48 -22.92
CA VAL A 159 32.93 -13.65 -21.47
C VAL A 159 31.58 -13.25 -20.90
N ASP A 160 31.16 -13.93 -19.84
CA ASP A 160 29.89 -13.65 -19.16
C ASP A 160 29.87 -12.21 -18.61
N PRO A 161 28.92 -11.35 -19.03
CA PRO A 161 28.78 -9.99 -18.54
C PRO A 161 28.31 -9.92 -17.08
N LEU A 162 27.98 -11.04 -16.42
CA LEU A 162 27.59 -11.08 -15.00
C LEU A 162 26.38 -10.20 -14.68
N PHE A 163 25.31 -10.33 -15.48
CA PHE A 163 24.03 -9.68 -15.20
C PHE A 163 23.45 -10.15 -13.86
N ILE A 164 22.82 -9.23 -13.11
CA ILE A 164 22.18 -9.52 -11.80
C ILE A 164 21.14 -10.64 -11.93
N ASP A 165 20.24 -10.53 -12.92
CA ASP A 165 19.26 -11.57 -13.22
C ASP A 165 19.08 -11.70 -14.74
N ALA A 166 19.90 -12.54 -15.38
CA ALA A 166 19.81 -12.71 -16.82
C ALA A 166 18.43 -13.29 -17.24
N PHE A 167 17.76 -12.63 -18.20
CA PHE A 167 16.52 -13.11 -18.79
C PHE A 167 16.61 -14.59 -19.18
N ASN A 168 15.63 -15.42 -18.84
CA ASN A 168 15.58 -16.80 -19.32
C ASN A 168 15.04 -16.84 -20.77
N PRO A 169 15.87 -17.11 -21.80
CA PRO A 169 15.40 -17.09 -23.18
C PRO A 169 14.45 -18.26 -23.52
N GLY A 170 14.37 -19.28 -22.67
CA GLY A 170 13.46 -20.41 -22.85
C GLY A 170 11.98 -20.05 -22.65
N VAL A 171 11.69 -18.91 -22.02
CA VAL A 171 10.33 -18.41 -21.75
C VAL A 171 10.00 -17.14 -22.53
N ALA A 172 10.84 -16.72 -23.49
CA ALA A 172 10.51 -15.61 -24.37
C ALA A 172 9.18 -15.87 -25.13
N PRO A 173 8.34 -14.86 -25.38
CA PRO A 173 8.55 -13.46 -25.02
C PRO A 173 8.41 -13.21 -23.51
N SER A 174 9.32 -12.41 -22.94
CA SER A 174 9.36 -12.09 -21.51
C SER A 174 9.78 -10.63 -21.32
N THR A 175 9.28 -10.02 -20.24
CA THR A 175 9.74 -8.72 -19.74
C THR A 175 10.47 -8.83 -18.39
N GLY A 176 10.63 -10.05 -17.88
CA GLY A 176 11.30 -10.33 -16.61
C GLY A 176 12.80 -10.61 -16.78
N GLY A 177 13.60 -10.00 -15.92
CA GLY A 177 15.06 -10.06 -15.85
C GLY A 177 15.66 -8.69 -15.55
N ASP A 178 16.92 -8.68 -15.12
CA ASP A 178 17.71 -7.51 -14.75
C ASP A 178 19.11 -7.60 -15.38
N LEU A 179 19.36 -6.69 -16.32
CA LEU A 179 20.60 -6.64 -17.11
C LEU A 179 21.61 -5.62 -16.57
N ARG A 180 21.37 -5.08 -15.38
CA ARG A 180 22.41 -4.37 -14.61
C ARG A 180 23.49 -5.37 -14.19
N VAL A 181 24.67 -4.87 -13.84
CA VAL A 181 25.83 -5.68 -13.44
C VAL A 181 26.41 -5.16 -12.15
N THR A 182 27.15 -5.97 -11.41
CA THR A 182 27.87 -5.54 -10.19
C THR A 182 29.39 -5.44 -10.42
N THR A 183 30.13 -4.93 -9.43
CA THR A 183 31.60 -4.91 -9.40
C THR A 183 32.19 -6.26 -9.83
N GLY A 184 33.17 -6.21 -10.73
CA GLY A 184 33.83 -7.38 -11.29
C GLY A 184 33.24 -7.89 -12.62
N SER A 185 32.17 -7.26 -13.11
CA SER A 185 31.69 -7.50 -14.47
C SER A 185 32.71 -7.03 -15.52
N PRO A 186 32.88 -7.79 -16.63
CA PRO A 186 33.76 -7.39 -17.73
C PRO A 186 33.16 -6.29 -18.62
N ILE A 187 31.92 -5.85 -18.38
CA ILE A 187 31.35 -4.69 -19.11
C ILE A 187 31.90 -3.37 -18.58
N LEU A 188 32.38 -3.37 -17.34
CA LEU A 188 32.82 -2.17 -16.62
C LEU A 188 34.08 -1.60 -17.28
N ASP A 189 34.06 -0.29 -17.53
CA ASP A 189 35.16 0.49 -18.05
C ASP A 189 35.83 -0.11 -19.29
N ALA A 190 35.06 -0.71 -20.21
CA ALA A 190 35.58 -1.45 -21.36
C ALA A 190 35.17 -0.87 -22.73
N GLY A 191 34.42 0.24 -22.73
CA GLY A 191 33.84 0.85 -23.93
C GLY A 191 34.75 1.82 -24.68
N ASP A 192 34.40 2.04 -25.95
CA ASP A 192 34.95 3.10 -26.81
C ASP A 192 34.13 4.39 -26.68
N TYR A 193 34.68 5.35 -25.92
CA TYR A 193 34.07 6.65 -25.71
C TYR A 193 33.98 7.48 -27.00
N GLY A 194 34.96 7.36 -27.90
CA GLY A 194 35.00 8.15 -29.13
C GLY A 194 33.84 7.81 -30.06
N SER A 195 33.58 6.52 -30.23
CA SER A 195 32.44 6.03 -31.01
C SER A 195 31.09 6.38 -30.37
N TYR A 196 31.00 6.37 -29.04
CA TYR A 196 29.79 6.75 -28.31
C TYR A 196 29.42 8.23 -28.52
N ILE A 197 30.34 9.14 -28.19
CA ILE A 197 30.07 10.58 -28.28
C ILE A 197 29.97 11.07 -29.73
N GLY A 198 30.71 10.42 -30.65
CA GLY A 198 30.67 10.74 -32.09
C GLY A 198 29.32 10.45 -32.75
N ASN A 199 28.44 9.72 -32.07
CA ASN A 199 27.08 9.41 -32.52
C ASN A 199 26.00 10.03 -31.60
N ASP A 200 26.31 11.11 -30.89
CA ASP A 200 25.38 11.80 -29.98
C ASP A 200 24.85 10.90 -28.84
N GLY A 201 25.73 10.08 -28.26
CA GLY A 201 25.43 9.26 -27.09
C GLY A 201 24.89 10.10 -25.91
N PRO A 202 23.81 9.66 -25.23
CA PRO A 202 23.20 10.41 -24.13
C PRO A 202 24.13 10.53 -22.90
N GLU A 203 23.91 11.55 -22.08
CA GLU A 203 24.68 11.75 -20.84
C GLU A 203 24.36 10.70 -19.76
N THR A 204 23.20 10.06 -19.85
CA THR A 204 22.72 9.07 -18.87
C THR A 204 22.33 7.74 -19.52
N ASP A 205 22.44 6.68 -18.74
CA ASP A 205 21.99 5.33 -19.10
C ASP A 205 20.45 5.20 -19.07
N LEU A 206 19.93 3.97 -19.22
CA LEU A 206 18.49 3.71 -19.18
C LEU A 206 17.81 3.96 -17.83
N LEU A 207 18.58 4.10 -16.75
CA LEU A 207 18.11 4.34 -15.38
C LEU A 207 18.32 5.80 -14.95
N GLY A 208 19.05 6.58 -15.76
CA GLY A 208 19.37 7.98 -15.47
C GLY A 208 20.73 8.16 -14.80
N ASN A 209 21.54 7.10 -14.64
CA ASN A 209 22.90 7.20 -14.13
C ASN A 209 23.81 7.81 -15.19
N LEU A 210 24.78 8.63 -14.77
CA LEU A 210 25.73 9.25 -15.70
C LEU A 210 26.56 8.19 -16.42
N ARG A 211 26.62 8.26 -17.75
CA ARG A 211 27.42 7.36 -18.62
C ARG A 211 28.93 7.54 -18.51
N LEU A 212 29.35 8.54 -17.75
CA LEU A 212 30.74 8.87 -17.49
C LEU A 212 30.94 8.81 -15.98
N PHE A 213 30.82 7.61 -15.44
CA PHE A 213 31.04 7.32 -14.04
C PHE A 213 32.20 6.33 -13.90
N ASP A 214 33.25 6.74 -13.20
CA ASP A 214 34.43 5.91 -12.96
C ASP A 214 34.23 5.11 -11.66
N ASP A 215 34.23 3.77 -11.74
CA ASP A 215 34.38 2.90 -10.57
C ASP A 215 35.89 2.72 -10.27
N PRO A 216 36.42 3.41 -9.24
CA PRO A 216 37.86 3.40 -8.96
C PRO A 216 38.40 2.03 -8.50
N THR A 217 37.52 1.03 -8.33
CA THR A 217 37.88 -0.33 -7.97
C THR A 217 38.06 -1.25 -9.18
N VAL A 218 37.65 -0.80 -10.36
CA VAL A 218 37.80 -1.49 -11.64
C VAL A 218 39.00 -0.92 -12.39
N THR A 219 39.55 -1.69 -13.33
CA THR A 219 40.66 -1.22 -14.17
C THR A 219 40.11 -0.68 -15.47
N ASP A 220 40.38 0.60 -15.76
CA ASP A 220 39.97 1.22 -17.02
C ASP A 220 40.61 0.52 -18.22
N SER A 221 39.79 -0.18 -18.99
CA SER A 221 40.20 -0.97 -20.15
C SER A 221 39.64 -0.44 -21.48
N GLY A 222 38.81 0.60 -21.43
CA GLY A 222 38.21 1.28 -22.55
C GLY A 222 39.20 2.14 -23.35
N ILE A 223 38.67 2.87 -24.33
CA ILE A 223 39.45 3.73 -25.23
C ILE A 223 38.76 5.07 -25.47
N GLY A 224 39.56 6.13 -25.64
CA GLY A 224 39.08 7.47 -25.99
C GLY A 224 39.57 8.53 -25.00
N ALA A 225 38.86 9.66 -24.95
CA ALA A 225 39.16 10.74 -24.01
C ALA A 225 38.82 10.38 -22.55
N PHE A 226 37.90 9.44 -22.37
CA PHE A 226 37.57 8.78 -21.11
C PHE A 226 37.66 7.26 -21.33
N LEU A 227 38.18 6.54 -20.34
CA LEU A 227 38.46 5.10 -20.43
C LEU A 227 37.46 4.24 -19.63
N TYR A 228 36.55 4.90 -18.92
CA TYR A 228 35.59 4.33 -17.97
C TYR A 228 34.15 4.34 -18.51
N LEU A 229 33.98 4.23 -19.84
CA LEU A 229 32.64 4.04 -20.41
C LEU A 229 32.29 2.55 -20.32
N ASP A 230 31.14 2.21 -19.74
CA ASP A 230 30.70 0.82 -19.66
C ASP A 230 30.12 0.32 -20.98
N LEU A 231 30.23 -0.99 -21.24
CA LEU A 231 29.58 -1.64 -22.39
C LEU A 231 28.08 -1.82 -22.14
N GLY A 232 27.29 -1.73 -23.21
CA GLY A 232 25.85 -1.97 -23.15
C GLY A 232 25.08 -0.84 -22.48
N CYS A 233 23.77 -1.03 -22.33
CA CYS A 233 22.84 0.08 -22.06
C CYS A 233 22.76 0.58 -20.60
N TYR A 234 23.54 0.00 -19.70
CA TYR A 234 23.56 0.28 -18.26
C TYR A 234 24.98 0.61 -17.80
N GLU A 235 25.10 1.48 -16.81
CA GLU A 235 26.36 1.68 -16.07
C GLU A 235 26.36 0.78 -14.84
N GLY A 236 27.48 0.11 -14.56
CA GLY A 236 27.60 -0.89 -13.51
C GLY A 236 28.05 -0.34 -12.15
N ALA A 237 27.93 0.97 -11.97
CA ALA A 237 28.03 1.64 -10.67
C ALA A 237 26.69 2.22 -10.18
N ALA A 238 25.57 1.70 -10.70
CA ALA A 238 24.26 1.97 -10.14
C ALA A 238 24.22 1.48 -8.68
N ASP A 239 23.53 2.21 -7.81
CA ASP A 239 23.21 1.69 -6.49
C ASP A 239 22.60 0.29 -6.64
N PHE A 240 22.97 -0.65 -5.78
CA PHE A 240 22.40 -2.00 -5.75
C PHE A 240 21.71 -2.27 -4.41
N THR A 241 21.68 -1.29 -3.50
CA THR A 241 20.88 -1.43 -2.30
C THR A 241 19.44 -1.48 -2.74
N THR A 242 18.75 -2.54 -2.30
CA THR A 242 17.31 -2.56 -2.47
C THR A 242 16.72 -1.57 -1.48
N PRO A 243 15.82 -0.68 -1.92
CA PRO A 243 15.13 0.20 -0.99
C PRO A 243 14.29 -0.65 -0.04
N GLU A 244 14.58 -0.51 1.24
CA GLU A 244 13.83 -1.14 2.32
C GLU A 244 12.91 -0.10 2.95
N ILE A 245 11.74 -0.54 3.44
CA ILE A 245 10.91 0.36 4.26
C ILE A 245 11.58 0.49 5.63
N GLU A 246 12.02 1.70 5.95
CA GLU A 246 12.59 2.01 7.25
C GLU A 246 11.52 2.18 8.31
N SER A 247 10.38 2.79 7.98
CA SER A 247 9.31 3.00 8.95
C SER A 247 7.92 3.18 8.33
N TRP A 248 6.92 2.73 9.11
CA TRP A 248 5.52 3.12 9.04
C TRP A 248 5.22 3.92 10.31
N ALA A 249 4.92 5.20 10.18
CA ALA A 249 4.62 6.04 11.33
C ALA A 249 3.26 6.69 11.16
N VAL A 250 2.32 6.34 12.03
CA VAL A 250 1.14 7.18 12.25
C VAL A 250 1.58 8.31 13.17
N PRO A 251 1.22 9.58 12.90
CA PRO A 251 1.35 10.62 13.90
C PRO A 251 0.68 10.11 15.19
N THR A 252 1.42 10.04 16.30
CA THR A 252 0.95 9.47 17.59
C THR A 252 -0.22 10.23 18.22
N ASP A 253 -0.85 11.14 17.49
CA ASP A 253 -1.90 12.04 17.94
C ASP A 253 -2.89 12.30 16.78
N VAL A 254 -3.40 11.28 16.06
CA VAL A 254 -4.53 11.50 15.13
C VAL A 254 -5.71 11.98 15.97
N PRO A 255 -6.10 13.27 15.89
CA PRO A 255 -7.22 13.75 16.67
C PRO A 255 -8.47 13.08 16.10
N VAL A 256 -9.31 12.52 16.99
CA VAL A 256 -10.53 11.72 16.73
C VAL A 256 -11.66 12.48 15.98
N THR A 257 -11.33 13.50 15.19
CA THR A 257 -12.27 14.44 14.57
C THR A 257 -11.97 14.73 13.09
N THR A 258 -10.95 14.11 12.49
CA THR A 258 -10.62 14.34 11.09
C THR A 258 -11.34 13.34 10.19
N ASN A 259 -11.94 13.83 9.09
CA ASN A 259 -12.51 13.00 8.02
C ASN A 259 -11.43 12.35 7.13
N PHE A 260 -10.19 12.32 7.62
CA PHE A 260 -9.02 11.78 6.94
C PHE A 260 -8.09 11.13 7.96
N PHE A 261 -7.32 10.15 7.49
CA PHE A 261 -6.28 9.44 8.23
C PHE A 261 -5.00 9.57 7.41
N GLU A 262 -3.92 9.99 8.04
CA GLU A 262 -2.62 10.15 7.41
C GLU A 262 -1.59 9.28 8.11
N PHE A 263 -0.75 8.64 7.32
CA PHE A 263 0.43 7.93 7.80
C PHE A 263 1.65 8.32 6.96
N HIS A 264 2.81 8.26 7.60
CA HIS A 264 4.10 8.50 6.95
C HIS A 264 4.79 7.18 6.66
N LEU A 265 5.32 7.08 5.45
CA LEU A 265 6.10 5.96 4.95
C LEU A 265 7.51 6.47 4.63
N SER A 266 8.55 5.79 5.12
CA SER A 266 9.94 6.14 4.78
C SER A 266 10.70 4.93 4.25
N PHE A 267 11.59 5.19 3.29
CA PHE A 267 12.47 4.21 2.68
C PHE A 267 13.93 4.46 3.08
N SER A 268 14.77 3.42 2.99
CA SER A 268 16.23 3.51 3.24
C SER A 268 16.93 4.49 2.30
N GLU A 269 16.32 4.73 1.15
CA GLU A 269 16.81 5.58 0.07
C GLU A 269 15.64 6.18 -0.73
N ILE A 270 15.94 6.98 -1.75
CA ILE A 270 14.92 7.59 -2.61
C ILE A 270 14.27 6.51 -3.47
N VAL A 271 12.94 6.53 -3.56
CA VAL A 271 12.17 5.69 -4.50
C VAL A 271 11.35 6.53 -5.50
N GLN A 272 10.90 5.88 -6.57
CA GLN A 272 10.12 6.45 -7.66
C GLN A 272 8.92 5.53 -7.98
N ASN A 273 7.96 6.06 -8.74
CA ASN A 273 6.75 5.37 -9.21
C ASN A 273 5.77 4.89 -8.13
N LEU A 274 5.97 5.22 -6.85
CA LEU A 274 4.98 4.95 -5.81
C LEU A 274 3.65 5.64 -6.12
N SER A 275 2.57 4.86 -6.21
CA SER A 275 1.24 5.29 -6.62
C SER A 275 0.16 4.68 -5.73
N SER A 276 -1.08 5.13 -5.91
CA SER A 276 -2.22 4.58 -5.16
C SER A 276 -2.54 3.12 -5.50
N GLY A 277 -2.08 2.64 -6.66
CA GLY A 277 -2.27 1.25 -7.09
C GLY A 277 -1.39 0.25 -6.35
N ASP A 278 -0.31 0.72 -5.71
CA ASP A 278 0.63 -0.13 -4.99
C ASP A 278 0.14 -0.51 -3.59
N PHE A 279 -0.87 0.21 -3.08
CA PHE A 279 -1.42 -0.01 -1.75
C PHE A 279 -2.62 -0.95 -1.77
N HIS A 280 -2.55 -1.99 -0.96
CA HIS A 280 -3.65 -2.87 -0.62
C HIS A 280 -4.18 -2.55 0.78
N PHE A 281 -5.51 -2.48 0.90
CA PHE A 281 -6.19 -2.18 2.16
C PHE A 281 -7.09 -3.36 2.53
N SER A 282 -6.85 -3.94 3.70
CA SER A 282 -7.80 -4.86 4.33
C SER A 282 -8.56 -4.11 5.41
N ILE A 283 -9.87 -3.97 5.21
CA ILE A 283 -10.75 -3.24 6.12
C ILE A 283 -11.64 -4.23 6.86
N ASP A 284 -11.74 -4.08 8.18
CA ASP A 284 -12.75 -4.74 9.02
C ASP A 284 -13.78 -3.70 9.51
N GLY A 285 -14.94 -4.15 10.00
CA GLY A 285 -16.02 -3.28 10.46
C GLY A 285 -16.81 -2.61 9.31
N ASN A 286 -17.34 -1.41 9.56
CA ASN A 286 -18.11 -0.63 8.57
C ASN A 286 -17.33 0.59 8.04
N LEU A 287 -16.01 0.60 8.27
CA LEU A 287 -15.13 1.67 7.83
C LEU A 287 -15.11 1.78 6.29
N ASN A 288 -15.16 3.00 5.78
CA ASN A 288 -15.06 3.33 4.36
C ASN A 288 -14.27 4.63 4.18
N PHE A 289 -13.60 4.79 3.04
CA PHE A 289 -12.97 6.04 2.60
C PHE A 289 -13.28 6.32 1.13
N SER A 290 -13.20 7.56 0.70
CA SER A 290 -13.57 7.97 -0.68
C SER A 290 -12.39 8.22 -1.60
N SER A 291 -11.20 8.51 -1.05
CA SER A 291 -9.99 8.72 -1.85
C SER A 291 -8.70 8.45 -1.08
N LEU A 292 -7.64 8.15 -1.83
CA LEU A 292 -6.27 8.01 -1.36
C LEU A 292 -5.40 9.03 -2.11
N THR A 293 -4.62 9.82 -1.37
CA THR A 293 -3.61 10.74 -1.91
C THR A 293 -2.25 10.41 -1.36
N ILE A 294 -1.21 10.58 -2.19
CA ILE A 294 0.18 10.32 -1.84
C ILE A 294 0.97 11.56 -2.20
N GLU A 295 1.69 12.11 -1.24
CA GLU A 295 2.56 13.26 -1.42
C GLU A 295 4.00 12.85 -1.12
N SER A 296 4.89 13.02 -2.12
CA SER A 296 6.31 12.75 -1.90
C SER A 296 6.93 13.82 -1.03
N GLU A 297 7.69 13.38 -0.05
CA GLU A 297 8.52 14.19 0.83
C GLU A 297 9.99 13.82 0.61
N GLU A 298 10.89 14.68 1.07
CA GLU A 298 12.35 14.44 0.99
C GLU A 298 12.83 13.93 -0.39
N ASN A 299 12.22 14.44 -1.47
CA ASN A 299 12.52 14.04 -2.84
C ASN A 299 12.32 12.53 -3.13
N GLY A 300 11.29 11.92 -2.53
CA GLY A 300 10.94 10.52 -2.75
C GLY A 300 11.55 9.54 -1.74
N LYS A 301 12.23 10.04 -0.70
CA LYS A 301 12.71 9.19 0.40
C LYS A 301 11.61 8.91 1.45
N SER A 302 10.66 9.83 1.61
CA SER A 302 9.50 9.66 2.47
C SER A 302 8.22 10.11 1.76
N TYR A 303 7.08 9.66 2.27
CA TYR A 303 5.77 9.95 1.71
C TYR A 303 4.74 10.16 2.82
N SER A 304 3.89 11.15 2.63
CA SER A 304 2.63 11.29 3.36
C SER A 304 1.51 10.63 2.56
N VAL A 305 0.82 9.69 3.19
CA VAL A 305 -0.26 8.94 2.56
C VAL A 305 -1.56 9.20 3.31
N THR A 306 -2.51 9.83 2.63
CA THR A 306 -3.74 10.34 3.24
C THR A 306 -4.96 9.60 2.67
N LEU A 307 -5.68 8.89 3.54
CA LEU A 307 -7.04 8.40 3.28
C LEU A 307 -8.03 9.51 3.63
N SER A 308 -8.89 9.91 2.69
CA SER A 308 -9.87 10.98 2.89
C SER A 308 -11.30 10.50 2.75
N GLY A 309 -12.24 11.25 3.35
CA GLY A 309 -13.67 10.92 3.34
C GLY A 309 -14.00 9.70 4.20
N ILE A 310 -13.30 9.56 5.32
CA ILE A 310 -13.49 8.43 6.23
C ILE A 310 -14.89 8.47 6.84
N THR A 311 -15.55 7.32 6.84
CA THR A 311 -16.86 7.07 7.48
C THR A 311 -16.88 5.68 8.10
N GLY A 312 -17.72 5.44 9.09
CA GLY A 312 -17.75 4.16 9.82
C GLY A 312 -16.56 4.00 10.78
N ALA A 313 -16.35 2.77 11.23
CA ALA A 313 -15.37 2.38 12.23
C ALA A 313 -14.81 0.99 11.90
N GLY A 314 -13.54 0.78 12.24
CA GLY A 314 -12.93 -0.53 12.06
C GLY A 314 -11.42 -0.49 11.96
N MET A 315 -10.85 -1.64 11.60
CA MET A 315 -9.41 -1.77 11.42
C MET A 315 -9.08 -1.65 9.93
N VAL A 316 -8.07 -0.84 9.62
CA VAL A 316 -7.40 -0.85 8.32
C VAL A 316 -6.07 -1.55 8.50
N ARG A 317 -5.78 -2.55 7.68
CA ARG A 317 -4.40 -2.97 7.43
C ARG A 317 -3.99 -2.38 6.11
N VAL A 318 -2.88 -1.66 6.12
CA VAL A 318 -2.23 -1.20 4.89
C VAL A 318 -1.08 -2.14 4.62
N SER A 319 -1.01 -2.63 3.39
CA SER A 319 0.15 -3.32 2.86
C SER A 319 0.48 -2.73 1.50
N LEU A 320 1.74 -2.74 1.14
CA LEU A 320 2.13 -2.57 -0.25
C LEU A 320 2.17 -3.98 -0.85
N GLU A 321 1.29 -4.26 -1.80
CA GLU A 321 1.36 -5.52 -2.55
C GLU A 321 2.57 -5.45 -3.50
N GLU A 322 3.01 -6.60 -4.03
CA GLU A 322 4.04 -6.73 -5.09
C GLU A 322 4.23 -5.40 -5.85
N ALA A 323 5.20 -4.58 -5.43
CA ALA A 323 5.34 -3.23 -5.95
C ALA A 323 5.89 -3.38 -7.37
N HIS A 324 4.98 -3.45 -8.37
CA HIS A 324 5.34 -3.96 -9.69
C HIS A 324 6.41 -3.10 -10.36
N ASP A 325 6.49 -1.81 -10.02
CA ASP A 325 7.42 -0.83 -10.57
C ASP A 325 7.99 0.21 -9.58
N VAL A 326 7.71 0.11 -8.26
CA VAL A 326 8.37 0.97 -7.27
C VAL A 326 9.84 0.57 -7.13
N SER A 327 10.72 1.49 -7.47
CA SER A 327 12.17 1.29 -7.43
C SER A 327 12.89 2.55 -7.00
N ASP A 328 14.15 2.43 -6.60
CA ASP A 328 15.04 3.59 -6.55
C ASP A 328 15.32 4.15 -7.96
N PRO A 329 15.98 5.33 -8.08
CA PRO A 329 16.47 5.83 -9.36
C PRO A 329 17.43 4.85 -10.07
N SER A 330 18.06 3.95 -9.34
CA SER A 330 18.97 2.93 -9.84
C SER A 330 18.25 1.66 -10.34
N GLY A 331 16.93 1.61 -10.33
CA GLY A 331 16.10 0.49 -10.78
C GLY A 331 16.01 -0.71 -9.82
N ASN A 332 16.54 -0.64 -8.59
CA ASN A 332 16.33 -1.67 -7.57
C ASN A 332 14.88 -1.60 -7.09
N LYS A 333 14.15 -2.68 -7.33
CA LYS A 333 12.76 -2.80 -6.87
C LYS A 333 12.71 -2.99 -5.36
N VAL A 334 11.74 -2.35 -4.71
CA VAL A 334 11.42 -2.63 -3.31
C VAL A 334 11.04 -4.12 -3.17
N VAL A 335 11.72 -4.86 -2.30
CA VAL A 335 11.46 -6.29 -2.10
C VAL A 335 10.16 -6.52 -1.32
N GLU A 336 9.38 -7.49 -1.82
CA GLU A 336 8.17 -8.14 -1.26
C GLU A 336 7.91 -7.87 0.23
N LEU A 337 6.75 -7.29 0.55
CA LEU A 337 6.45 -6.74 1.87
C LEU A 337 5.45 -7.61 2.63
N THR A 338 5.86 -8.13 3.79
CA THR A 338 4.95 -8.75 4.78
C THR A 338 4.76 -7.90 6.04
N SER A 339 5.01 -6.59 5.98
CA SER A 339 4.66 -5.69 7.10
C SER A 339 3.22 -5.20 6.94
N SER A 340 2.27 -5.95 7.50
CA SER A 340 0.94 -5.39 7.77
C SER A 340 0.97 -4.77 9.15
N ASP A 341 1.06 -3.45 9.22
CA ASP A 341 0.66 -2.77 10.45
C ASP A 341 -0.87 -2.74 10.51
N LEU A 342 -1.39 -3.06 11.70
CA LEU A 342 -2.81 -3.07 12.01
C LEU A 342 -3.17 -1.69 12.54
N PHE A 343 -3.89 -0.90 11.74
CA PHE A 343 -4.32 0.43 12.12
C PHE A 343 -5.76 0.36 12.61
N TYR A 344 -6.00 0.83 13.82
CA TYR A 344 -7.35 1.01 14.34
C TYR A 344 -7.79 2.42 13.97
N VAL A 345 -8.79 2.53 13.09
CA VAL A 345 -9.43 3.80 12.76
C VAL A 345 -10.69 3.87 13.61
N ASP A 346 -10.62 4.68 14.67
CA ASP A 346 -11.76 4.91 15.55
C ASP A 346 -12.94 5.47 14.74
N PRO A 347 -14.21 5.17 15.11
CA PRO A 347 -15.35 5.88 14.55
C PRO A 347 -15.11 7.38 14.67
N ILE A 348 -15.59 8.16 13.70
CA ILE A 348 -15.85 9.58 13.96
C ILE A 348 -16.95 9.61 15.03
N TYR A 349 -16.56 9.64 16.30
CA TYR A 349 -17.46 9.78 17.42
C TYR A 349 -17.21 11.13 18.09
N THR A 350 -18.30 11.76 18.51
CA THR A 350 -18.24 12.96 19.34
C THR A 350 -18.22 12.53 20.81
N ILE A 351 -17.33 13.13 21.59
CA ILE A 351 -17.42 13.07 23.04
C ILE A 351 -18.30 14.22 23.50
N HIS A 352 -19.41 13.89 24.13
CA HIS A 352 -20.25 14.83 24.84
C HIS A 352 -19.98 14.76 26.34
N TYR A 353 -19.99 15.91 26.99
CA TYR A 353 -19.62 16.04 28.39
C TYR A 353 -20.83 16.45 29.23
N VAL A 354 -21.01 15.82 30.39
CA VAL A 354 -22.06 16.10 31.37
C VAL A 354 -21.43 16.41 32.71
N ASN A 355 -21.72 17.58 33.28
CA ASN A 355 -21.26 17.99 34.60
C ASN A 355 -22.35 18.83 35.28
N ALA A 356 -22.92 18.32 36.38
CA ALA A 356 -23.96 19.01 37.13
C ALA A 356 -23.51 20.40 37.65
N LEU A 357 -22.20 20.61 37.79
CA LEU A 357 -21.60 21.88 38.22
C LEU A 357 -21.25 22.82 37.06
N SER A 358 -21.57 22.44 35.82
CA SER A 358 -21.34 23.29 34.64
C SER A 358 -22.08 24.63 34.78
N THR A 359 -21.34 25.73 34.61
CA THR A 359 -21.89 27.09 34.73
C THR A 359 -22.31 27.68 33.38
N LYS A 360 -21.96 27.02 32.28
CA LYS A 360 -22.19 27.49 30.90
C LYS A 360 -22.45 26.32 29.93
N PRO A 361 -23.54 25.55 30.13
CA PRO A 361 -23.91 24.50 29.19
C PRO A 361 -24.17 25.07 27.79
N GLU A 362 -23.50 24.52 26.77
CA GLU A 362 -23.56 25.02 25.39
C GLU A 362 -23.44 23.85 24.40
N VAL A 363 -24.45 23.68 23.53
CA VAL A 363 -24.45 22.68 22.43
C VAL A 363 -23.23 22.92 21.52
N PRO A 364 -22.48 21.87 21.09
CA PRO A 364 -22.80 20.45 21.17
C PRO A 364 -22.29 19.72 22.43
N TYR A 365 -22.02 20.44 23.52
CA TYR A 365 -21.52 19.89 24.79
C TYR A 365 -20.18 19.16 24.66
N ASN A 366 -19.31 19.59 23.73
CA ASN A 366 -18.08 18.88 23.32
C ASN A 366 -16.82 19.23 24.14
N THR A 367 -16.98 19.88 25.29
CA THR A 367 -15.89 20.09 26.27
C THR A 367 -16.47 20.18 27.68
N TRP A 368 -15.67 19.90 28.71
CA TRP A 368 -16.08 20.10 30.11
C TRP A 368 -16.59 21.51 30.43
N LYS A 369 -16.02 22.56 29.79
CA LYS A 369 -16.46 23.96 29.99
C LYS A 369 -17.85 24.25 29.42
N LYS A 370 -18.24 23.48 28.39
CA LYS A 370 -19.53 23.57 27.70
C LYS A 370 -20.48 22.45 28.12
N ALA A 371 -20.09 21.61 29.09
CA ALA A 371 -20.81 20.39 29.44
C ALA A 371 -22.27 20.66 29.78
N ALA A 372 -23.15 19.73 29.41
CA ALA A 372 -24.54 19.75 29.83
C ALA A 372 -24.65 19.57 31.34
N THR A 373 -25.69 20.12 31.96
CA THR A 373 -25.96 19.90 33.39
C THR A 373 -26.76 18.63 33.64
N HIS A 374 -27.47 18.11 32.64
CA HIS A 374 -28.23 16.86 32.71
C HIS A 374 -27.82 15.91 31.59
N VAL A 375 -27.82 14.61 31.88
CA VAL A 375 -27.51 13.56 30.88
C VAL A 375 -28.56 13.55 29.76
N GLN A 376 -29.82 13.83 30.11
CA GLN A 376 -30.95 13.84 29.17
C GLN A 376 -30.85 14.94 28.10
N ASP A 377 -30.08 16.00 28.36
CA ASP A 377 -29.84 17.08 27.39
C ASP A 377 -28.88 16.64 26.28
N VAL A 378 -28.08 15.59 26.51
CA VAL A 378 -27.05 15.11 25.57
C VAL A 378 -27.57 13.99 24.69
N ILE A 379 -28.30 13.05 25.26
CA ILE A 379 -28.78 11.84 24.57
C ILE A 379 -29.45 12.15 23.21
N PRO A 380 -30.32 13.17 23.05
CA PRO A 380 -30.95 13.47 21.76
C PRO A 380 -30.01 14.03 20.69
N PHE A 381 -28.81 14.50 21.07
CA PHE A 381 -27.79 15.04 20.16
C PHE A 381 -26.73 14.01 19.77
N SER A 382 -26.66 12.89 20.49
CA SER A 382 -25.68 11.84 20.22
C SER A 382 -26.11 10.99 19.03
N ALA A 383 -25.22 10.80 18.05
CA ALA A 383 -25.36 9.87 16.94
C ALA A 383 -24.88 8.45 17.33
N ASP A 384 -25.14 7.47 16.46
CA ASP A 384 -24.51 6.15 16.58
C ASP A 384 -22.98 6.31 16.56
N GLY A 385 -22.28 5.67 17.51
CA GLY A 385 -20.85 5.74 17.76
C GLY A 385 -20.44 6.70 18.89
N ASP A 386 -21.29 7.66 19.27
CA ASP A 386 -20.93 8.74 20.21
C ASP A 386 -20.67 8.26 21.65
N GLN A 387 -19.87 9.06 22.35
CA GLN A 387 -19.57 8.86 23.77
C GLN A 387 -20.16 9.96 24.64
N ILE A 388 -20.63 9.60 25.84
CA ILE A 388 -21.09 10.54 26.86
C ILE A 388 -20.23 10.36 28.11
N TRP A 389 -19.44 11.37 28.45
CA TRP A 389 -18.58 11.40 29.64
C TRP A 389 -19.29 12.17 30.75
N ILE A 390 -19.54 11.49 31.86
CA ILE A 390 -20.37 11.97 32.95
C ILE A 390 -19.49 12.20 34.18
N ALA A 391 -19.35 13.47 34.58
CA ALA A 391 -18.65 13.84 35.81
C ALA A 391 -19.36 13.33 37.06
N ALA A 392 -18.65 13.37 38.18
CA ALA A 392 -19.15 12.97 39.48
C ALA A 392 -20.37 13.80 39.86
N GLY A 393 -21.41 13.12 40.35
CA GLY A 393 -22.67 13.75 40.67
C GLY A 393 -23.82 12.76 40.61
N SER A 394 -24.97 13.20 41.10
CA SER A 394 -26.23 12.47 40.96
C SER A 394 -27.10 13.16 39.92
N TYR A 395 -27.60 12.38 38.96
CA TYR A 395 -28.36 12.84 37.81
C TYR A 395 -29.68 12.08 37.77
N THR A 396 -30.79 12.82 37.78
CA THR A 396 -32.14 12.26 37.60
C THR A 396 -32.57 12.36 36.13
N PRO A 397 -33.41 11.42 35.64
CA PRO A 397 -33.85 11.43 34.25
C PRO A 397 -34.90 12.51 33.94
N GLY A 398 -35.48 13.14 34.97
CA GLY A 398 -36.50 14.16 34.83
C GLY A 398 -37.20 14.47 36.15
N THR A 399 -38.51 14.67 36.10
CA THR A 399 -39.35 15.03 37.26
C THR A 399 -40.62 14.19 37.39
N GLN A 400 -40.88 13.31 36.43
CA GLN A 400 -42.03 12.41 36.42
C GLN A 400 -41.55 10.96 36.52
N ARG A 401 -42.38 10.08 37.08
CA ARG A 401 -42.03 8.65 37.24
C ARG A 401 -41.77 7.93 35.92
N GLU A 402 -42.38 8.38 34.82
CA GLU A 402 -42.14 7.86 33.46
C GLU A 402 -40.85 8.34 32.79
N ASP A 403 -40.17 9.32 33.39
CA ASP A 403 -38.88 9.80 32.89
C ASP A 403 -37.81 8.73 33.12
N SER A 404 -36.96 8.55 32.12
CA SER A 404 -35.87 7.56 32.08
C SER A 404 -34.75 8.09 31.20
N PHE A 405 -33.52 7.65 31.47
CA PHE A 405 -32.42 7.84 30.52
C PHE A 405 -32.64 6.94 29.31
N ARG A 406 -33.40 7.46 28.33
CA ARG A 406 -33.85 6.72 27.14
C ARG A 406 -32.78 6.69 26.04
N ILE A 407 -32.08 5.58 25.91
CA ILE A 407 -31.04 5.38 24.91
C ILE A 407 -31.64 4.65 23.70
N LYS A 408 -31.52 5.26 22.52
CA LYS A 408 -32.03 4.73 21.24
C LYS A 408 -30.95 4.52 20.17
N ASN A 409 -29.76 5.07 20.39
CA ASN A 409 -28.65 5.03 19.46
C ASN A 409 -27.54 4.13 20.03
N GLU A 410 -26.63 3.70 19.16
CA GLU A 410 -25.44 2.94 19.53
C GLU A 410 -24.42 3.86 20.21
N ILE A 411 -24.54 4.07 21.52
CA ILE A 411 -23.69 5.02 22.27
C ILE A 411 -23.03 4.40 23.49
N SER A 412 -21.92 4.99 23.92
CA SER A 412 -21.21 4.59 25.14
C SER A 412 -21.32 5.65 26.22
N LEU A 413 -21.77 5.27 27.42
CA LEU A 413 -21.83 6.15 28.58
C LEU A 413 -20.75 5.77 29.58
N PHE A 414 -20.05 6.79 30.06
CA PHE A 414 -18.88 6.63 30.88
C PHE A 414 -18.93 7.51 32.14
N GLY A 415 -18.83 6.89 33.32
CA GLY A 415 -18.71 7.58 34.59
C GLY A 415 -17.29 7.60 35.16
N GLY A 416 -17.14 8.20 36.35
CA GLY A 416 -15.88 8.22 37.10
C GLY A 416 -14.97 9.43 36.81
N PHE A 417 -15.51 10.48 36.22
CA PHE A 417 -14.78 11.72 35.93
C PHE A 417 -14.99 12.79 37.01
N ILE A 418 -14.01 13.64 37.26
CA ILE A 418 -14.13 14.86 38.06
C ILE A 418 -14.69 16.01 37.21
N GLY A 419 -14.45 15.99 35.89
CA GLY A 419 -14.95 16.99 34.95
C GLY A 419 -13.86 17.95 34.46
N ASN A 420 -12.61 17.49 34.38
CA ASN A 420 -11.48 18.23 33.84
C ASN A 420 -10.50 17.38 33.02
N GLU A 421 -10.81 16.11 32.81
CA GLU A 421 -9.99 15.11 32.13
C GLU A 421 -9.97 15.28 30.61
N GLY A 422 -8.84 14.97 29.98
CA GLY A 422 -8.68 14.95 28.52
C GLY A 422 -8.77 13.55 27.89
N SER A 423 -8.71 12.49 28.69
CA SER A 423 -8.61 11.09 28.24
C SER A 423 -9.36 10.12 29.18
N LEU A 424 -9.61 8.87 28.72
CA LEU A 424 -10.28 7.83 29.53
C LEU A 424 -9.39 7.36 30.69
N GLU A 425 -8.07 7.37 30.47
CA GLU A 425 -7.03 6.91 31.40
C GLU A 425 -6.88 7.83 32.61
N GLU A 426 -7.32 9.09 32.51
CA GLU A 426 -7.28 10.08 33.58
C GLU A 426 -8.40 9.88 34.63
N ARG A 427 -9.33 8.94 34.42
CA ARG A 427 -10.41 8.65 35.39
C ARG A 427 -9.85 8.19 36.73
N ILE A 428 -10.35 8.79 37.81
CA ILE A 428 -10.02 8.35 39.17
C ILE A 428 -11.01 7.26 39.58
N GLY A 429 -10.71 6.01 39.21
CA GLY A 429 -11.63 4.86 39.31
C GLY A 429 -12.08 4.41 40.72
N SER A 430 -11.65 5.04 41.83
CA SER A 430 -12.16 4.71 43.16
C SER A 430 -12.62 5.96 43.92
N GLY A 431 -13.91 6.00 44.27
CA GLY A 431 -14.51 7.06 45.10
C GLY A 431 -15.11 8.25 44.35
N VAL A 432 -15.06 8.25 43.01
CA VAL A 432 -15.73 9.24 42.15
C VAL A 432 -16.93 8.56 41.49
N GLU A 433 -18.13 8.76 42.03
CA GLU A 433 -19.36 8.15 41.52
C GLU A 433 -20.11 9.10 40.57
N SER A 434 -20.36 8.64 39.35
CA SER A 434 -21.33 9.24 38.43
C SER A 434 -22.62 8.43 38.53
N ILE A 435 -23.61 8.99 39.23
CA ILE A 435 -24.82 8.29 39.65
C ILE A 435 -25.97 8.68 38.73
N LEU A 436 -26.51 7.70 38.02
CA LEU A 436 -27.82 7.78 37.37
C LEU A 436 -28.85 7.33 38.40
N SER A 437 -29.67 8.26 38.87
CA SER A 437 -30.60 8.05 39.98
C SER A 437 -32.05 8.14 39.54
N GLY A 438 -32.86 7.18 39.99
CA GLY A 438 -34.31 7.20 39.92
C GLY A 438 -34.99 7.95 41.07
N ASP A 439 -34.26 8.35 42.12
CA ASP A 439 -34.78 9.18 43.22
C ASP A 439 -34.97 10.63 42.73
N LEU A 440 -36.19 10.95 42.29
CA LEU A 440 -36.54 12.22 41.66
C LEU A 440 -36.67 13.36 42.69
N SER A 441 -36.90 13.02 43.96
CA SER A 441 -37.05 13.98 45.06
C SER A 441 -35.81 14.11 45.95
N SER A 442 -34.79 13.29 45.73
CA SER A 442 -33.51 13.26 46.48
C SER A 442 -33.72 13.11 48.00
N ASN A 443 -34.67 12.27 48.41
CA ASN A 443 -35.12 12.15 49.81
C ASN A 443 -34.93 10.74 50.42
N ASP A 444 -34.31 9.81 49.72
CA ASP A 444 -34.23 8.39 50.12
C ASP A 444 -33.11 8.04 51.14
N GLU A 445 -32.57 9.02 51.88
CA GLU A 445 -31.45 8.80 52.82
C GLU A 445 -31.80 7.89 54.03
N SER A 446 -33.08 7.66 54.33
CA SER A 446 -33.48 6.67 55.34
C SER A 446 -34.94 6.23 55.21
N ALA A 447 -35.13 5.00 54.72
CA ALA A 447 -36.38 4.21 54.64
C ALA A 447 -37.37 4.56 53.51
N GLU A 448 -37.35 3.70 52.48
CA GLU A 448 -38.46 3.15 51.69
C GLU A 448 -39.57 4.06 51.10
N ASP A 449 -39.44 5.39 51.06
CA ASP A 449 -40.37 6.21 50.26
C ASP A 449 -39.93 6.34 48.80
N ASN A 450 -39.78 5.19 48.15
CA ASN A 450 -39.47 5.12 46.72
C ASN A 450 -40.71 5.34 45.82
N SER A 451 -41.85 5.76 46.40
CA SER A 451 -43.14 5.81 45.71
C SER A 451 -43.18 6.86 44.58
N GLU A 452 -42.26 7.82 44.66
CA GLU A 452 -42.08 8.92 43.72
C GLU A 452 -41.01 8.63 42.67
N ASN A 453 -40.20 7.58 42.86
CA ASN A 453 -39.04 7.32 42.02
C ASN A 453 -39.43 6.93 40.60
N ALA A 454 -38.51 7.18 39.67
CA ALA A 454 -38.62 6.74 38.28
C ALA A 454 -38.89 5.22 38.21
N TYR A 455 -39.79 4.80 37.33
CA TYR A 455 -40.05 3.37 37.13
C TYR A 455 -38.79 2.65 36.64
N GLN A 456 -38.08 3.24 35.69
CA GLN A 456 -36.84 2.72 35.11
C GLN A 456 -35.81 3.84 35.12
N VAL A 457 -34.62 3.60 35.67
CA VAL A 457 -33.55 4.60 35.63
C VAL A 457 -33.04 4.73 34.19
N VAL A 458 -32.68 3.60 33.57
CA VAL A 458 -32.17 3.53 32.20
C VAL A 458 -33.08 2.66 31.34
N SER A 459 -33.44 3.15 30.16
CA SER A 459 -34.26 2.41 29.20
C SER A 459 -33.55 2.37 27.85
N ILE A 460 -33.23 1.17 27.38
CA ILE A 460 -32.45 0.92 26.16
C ILE A 460 -33.33 0.16 25.18
N ASP A 461 -33.88 0.89 24.21
CA ASP A 461 -34.84 0.37 23.22
C ASP A 461 -34.95 1.33 22.03
N ASP A 462 -34.52 0.91 20.84
CA ASP A 462 -34.65 1.69 19.61
C ASP A 462 -36.09 1.69 19.05
N ASN A 463 -36.99 0.91 19.66
CA ASN A 463 -38.37 0.62 19.25
C ASN A 463 -38.48 -0.11 17.90
N ASN A 464 -37.40 -0.72 17.42
CA ASN A 464 -37.31 -1.45 16.17
C ASN A 464 -36.75 -2.87 16.39
N PRO A 465 -37.61 -3.89 16.53
CA PRO A 465 -37.16 -5.26 16.79
C PRO A 465 -36.38 -5.90 15.63
N ALA A 466 -36.31 -5.26 14.45
CA ALA A 466 -35.54 -5.75 13.31
C ALA A 466 -34.05 -5.38 13.37
N THR A 467 -33.69 -4.37 14.16
CA THR A 467 -32.30 -3.93 14.36
C THR A 467 -31.88 -4.16 15.81
N LYS A 468 -30.57 -4.18 16.05
CA LYS A 468 -30.01 -4.14 17.39
C LYS A 468 -28.97 -3.04 17.47
N LYS A 469 -29.05 -2.22 18.51
CA LYS A 469 -28.06 -1.20 18.86
C LYS A 469 -27.12 -1.72 19.93
N SER A 470 -25.84 -1.40 19.82
CA SER A 470 -24.86 -1.76 20.86
C SER A 470 -24.67 -0.60 21.84
N VAL A 471 -24.89 -0.85 23.12
CA VAL A 471 -24.77 0.19 24.16
C VAL A 471 -23.79 -0.29 25.23
N LEU A 472 -22.81 0.56 25.54
CA LEU A 472 -21.86 0.32 26.62
C LEU A 472 -22.17 1.26 27.79
N LEU A 473 -22.32 0.70 28.98
CA LEU A 473 -22.36 1.43 30.24
C LEU A 473 -21.11 1.07 31.02
N ASN A 474 -20.25 2.05 31.32
CA ASN A 474 -19.00 1.80 32.02
C ASN A 474 -18.73 2.78 33.17
N SER A 475 -18.38 2.24 34.34
CA SER A 475 -18.04 3.01 35.56
C SER A 475 -19.17 3.91 36.08
N LEU A 476 -20.43 3.47 35.92
CA LEU A 476 -21.62 4.20 36.38
C LEU A 476 -22.23 3.54 37.62
N VAL A 477 -22.87 4.35 38.46
CA VAL A 477 -23.80 3.86 39.49
C VAL A 477 -25.22 4.05 38.97
N ILE A 478 -26.05 3.00 39.06
CA ILE A 478 -27.45 3.03 38.65
C ILE A 478 -28.30 2.64 39.86
N GLU A 479 -29.09 3.58 40.36
CA GLU A 479 -29.83 3.39 41.62
C GLU A 479 -31.20 4.05 41.67
N GLY A 480 -32.01 3.63 42.64
CA GLY A 480 -33.26 4.32 42.99
C GLY A 480 -34.42 4.05 42.05
N GLY A 481 -34.33 3.13 41.09
CA GLY A 481 -35.48 2.78 40.25
C GLY A 481 -36.58 2.02 41.01
N ASN A 482 -37.85 2.29 40.72
CA ASN A 482 -39.00 1.64 41.34
C ASN A 482 -40.09 1.24 40.32
N ALA A 483 -39.87 0.13 39.62
CA ALA A 483 -40.79 -0.43 38.62
C ALA A 483 -41.96 -1.20 39.27
N ASP A 484 -42.86 -0.50 39.97
CA ASP A 484 -44.00 -1.05 40.71
C ASP A 484 -45.36 -0.92 39.99
N SER A 485 -45.37 -0.39 38.77
CA SER A 485 -46.59 -0.15 38.00
C SER A 485 -47.43 -1.41 37.72
N GLU A 486 -48.71 -1.23 37.40
CA GLU A 486 -49.55 -2.27 36.79
C GLU A 486 -49.39 -2.32 35.25
N GLN A 487 -48.72 -1.34 34.64
CA GLN A 487 -48.41 -1.36 33.21
C GLN A 487 -47.20 -2.25 32.92
N VAL A 488 -47.32 -3.11 31.91
CA VAL A 488 -46.32 -4.17 31.63
C VAL A 488 -44.93 -3.61 31.34
N GLU A 489 -44.84 -2.49 30.64
CA GLU A 489 -43.56 -1.84 30.29
C GLU A 489 -42.90 -1.16 31.48
N ARG A 490 -43.63 -0.89 32.57
CA ARG A 490 -43.19 -0.08 33.73
C ARG A 490 -43.08 -0.89 35.02
N GLN A 491 -43.20 -2.20 34.92
CA GLN A 491 -43.02 -3.13 36.03
C GLN A 491 -41.72 -3.93 35.94
N THR A 492 -40.89 -3.64 34.94
CA THR A 492 -39.69 -4.41 34.60
C THR A 492 -38.44 -3.53 34.58
N GLY A 493 -37.31 -4.04 35.08
CA GLY A 493 -36.01 -3.39 34.93
C GLY A 493 -35.88 -2.10 35.73
N GLY A 494 -36.07 -2.17 37.06
CA GLY A 494 -36.03 -0.99 37.93
C GLY A 494 -34.80 -0.12 37.70
N GLY A 495 -33.62 -0.73 37.73
CA GLY A 495 -32.39 -0.06 37.30
C GLY A 495 -32.35 0.10 35.77
N ILE A 496 -32.31 -1.02 35.05
CA ILE A 496 -32.17 -1.03 33.59
C ILE A 496 -33.25 -1.89 32.94
N TYR A 497 -33.96 -1.32 31.98
CA TYR A 497 -34.71 -2.07 30.96
C TYR A 497 -33.91 -2.13 29.67
N ASN A 498 -33.68 -3.34 29.15
CA ASN A 498 -32.89 -3.56 27.92
C ASN A 498 -33.64 -4.41 26.89
N ALA A 499 -33.81 -3.86 25.69
CA ALA A 499 -34.28 -4.56 24.49
C ALA A 499 -33.21 -4.65 23.38
N GLU A 500 -31.95 -4.29 23.66
CA GLU A 500 -30.84 -4.14 22.72
C GLU A 500 -29.60 -4.99 23.08
N ASN A 501 -28.45 -4.75 22.42
CA ASN A 501 -27.17 -5.33 22.85
C ASN A 501 -26.56 -4.43 23.94
N LEU A 502 -26.50 -4.91 25.18
CA LEU A 502 -25.99 -4.15 26.32
C LEU A 502 -24.73 -4.78 26.91
N SER A 503 -23.66 -3.99 27.01
CA SER A 503 -22.46 -4.32 27.79
C SER A 503 -22.40 -3.43 29.04
N VAL A 504 -22.28 -4.05 30.21
CA VAL A 504 -22.21 -3.36 31.51
C VAL A 504 -20.88 -3.65 32.19
N GLU A 505 -20.01 -2.65 32.27
CA GLU A 505 -18.63 -2.81 32.71
C GLU A 505 -18.28 -1.94 33.91
N ASN A 506 -17.70 -2.51 34.96
CA ASN A 506 -17.25 -1.76 36.14
C ASN A 506 -18.36 -0.88 36.78
N CYS A 507 -19.63 -1.23 36.58
CA CYS A 507 -20.75 -0.47 37.10
C CYS A 507 -21.17 -0.97 38.49
N ILE A 508 -21.98 -0.16 39.18
CA ILE A 508 -22.67 -0.55 40.41
C ILE A 508 -24.17 -0.36 40.20
N LEU A 509 -24.92 -1.45 40.18
CA LEU A 509 -26.39 -1.40 40.16
C LEU A 509 -26.87 -1.64 41.58
N ARG A 510 -27.44 -0.62 42.24
CA ARG A 510 -27.84 -0.73 43.63
C ARG A 510 -29.21 -0.18 43.96
N ASN A 511 -29.86 -0.77 44.96
CA ASN A 511 -31.10 -0.27 45.54
C ASN A 511 -32.24 -0.01 44.53
N ASN A 512 -32.36 -0.86 43.50
CA ASN A 512 -33.45 -0.80 42.54
C ASN A 512 -34.53 -1.84 42.83
N PHE A 513 -35.79 -1.46 42.64
CA PHE A 513 -36.96 -2.34 42.72
C PHE A 513 -37.62 -2.49 41.35
N GLY A 514 -38.04 -3.71 41.03
CA GLY A 514 -38.99 -3.92 39.94
C GLY A 514 -39.79 -5.19 40.11
N LYS A 515 -41.05 -5.26 39.65
CA LYS A 515 -41.81 -6.53 39.74
C LYS A 515 -41.10 -7.66 38.98
N MET A 516 -40.41 -7.37 37.88
CA MET A 516 -39.53 -8.32 37.18
C MET A 516 -38.17 -7.70 36.87
N GLY A 517 -37.06 -8.28 37.35
CA GLY A 517 -35.72 -7.73 37.13
C GLY A 517 -35.50 -6.42 37.88
N GLY A 518 -35.09 -6.50 39.14
CA GLY A 518 -34.88 -5.31 39.98
C GLY A 518 -33.71 -4.47 39.50
N ALA A 519 -32.55 -5.10 39.31
CA ALA A 519 -31.36 -4.46 38.75
C ALA A 519 -31.50 -4.29 37.23
N ILE A 520 -31.68 -5.39 36.50
CA ILE A 520 -31.78 -5.40 35.05
C ILE A 520 -32.93 -6.32 34.63
N TYR A 521 -33.69 -5.90 33.63
CA TYR A 521 -34.57 -6.77 32.85
C TYR A 521 -34.17 -6.69 31.38
N SER A 522 -33.75 -7.81 30.79
CA SER A 522 -33.32 -7.90 29.40
C SER A 522 -34.21 -8.87 28.62
N ILE A 523 -34.80 -8.40 27.51
CA ILE A 523 -35.76 -9.17 26.70
C ILE A 523 -35.47 -9.03 25.21
N PHE A 524 -35.45 -10.15 24.48
CA PHE A 524 -35.12 -10.20 23.04
C PHE A 524 -33.80 -9.47 22.71
N ALA A 525 -32.83 -9.57 23.62
CA ALA A 525 -31.67 -8.72 23.75
C ALA A 525 -30.42 -9.54 24.11
N ASN A 526 -29.23 -8.98 23.89
CA ASN A 526 -27.97 -9.55 24.39
C ASN A 526 -27.49 -8.73 25.60
N LEU A 527 -27.00 -9.41 26.62
CA LEU A 527 -26.46 -8.79 27.83
C LEU A 527 -25.10 -9.40 28.17
N GLU A 528 -24.07 -8.56 28.22
CA GLU A 528 -22.75 -8.88 28.72
C GLU A 528 -22.45 -8.05 29.97
N MET A 529 -21.90 -8.69 31.01
CA MET A 529 -21.54 -8.01 32.25
C MET A 529 -20.12 -8.38 32.65
N ASN A 530 -19.28 -7.37 32.85
CA ASN A 530 -17.89 -7.54 33.25
C ASN A 530 -17.57 -6.63 34.45
N SER A 531 -17.01 -7.21 35.52
CA SER A 531 -16.54 -6.44 36.69
C SER A 531 -17.60 -5.51 37.33
N THR A 532 -18.88 -5.83 37.16
CA THR A 532 -20.02 -5.04 37.65
C THR A 532 -20.54 -5.58 38.99
N THR A 533 -20.92 -4.69 39.91
CA THR A 533 -21.47 -5.03 41.23
C THR A 533 -22.99 -4.83 41.25
N ILE A 534 -23.74 -5.83 41.71
CA ILE A 534 -25.20 -5.76 41.89
C ILE A 534 -25.50 -5.90 43.39
N LEU A 535 -26.09 -4.86 44.02
CA LEU A 535 -26.24 -4.78 45.48
C LEU A 535 -27.60 -4.21 45.91
N GLY A 536 -28.32 -4.87 46.81
CA GLY A 536 -29.53 -4.27 47.41
C GLY A 536 -30.72 -4.09 46.45
N ASN A 537 -30.70 -4.73 45.28
CA ASN A 537 -31.84 -4.74 44.36
C ASN A 537 -32.88 -5.78 44.78
N SER A 538 -34.15 -5.55 44.46
CA SER A 538 -35.26 -6.44 44.82
C SER A 538 -36.30 -6.58 43.70
N ALA A 539 -36.90 -7.76 43.59
CA ALA A 539 -37.97 -8.01 42.64
C ALA A 539 -38.94 -9.11 43.08
N ASN A 540 -40.15 -9.13 42.52
CA ASN A 540 -41.09 -10.24 42.70
C ASN A 540 -40.66 -11.48 41.91
N PHE A 541 -40.06 -11.28 40.71
CA PHE A 541 -39.53 -12.34 39.86
C PHE A 541 -38.17 -11.92 39.27
N GLY A 542 -37.11 -12.71 39.46
CA GLY A 542 -35.77 -12.40 38.95
C GLY A 542 -35.10 -11.23 39.67
N ALA A 543 -34.77 -11.41 40.96
CA ALA A 543 -34.30 -10.34 41.85
C ALA A 543 -32.81 -9.94 41.71
N GLY A 544 -32.18 -10.25 40.58
CA GLY A 544 -30.78 -9.92 40.31
C GLY A 544 -30.47 -10.05 38.84
#